data_AF-A0A6B0SET2-F1
#
_entry.id   AF-A0A6B0SET2-F1
#
_cell.length_a   1.000
_cell.length_b   1.000
_cell.length_c   1.000
_cell.angle_alpha   90.00
_cell.angle_beta   90.00
_cell.angle_gamma   90.00
#
_symmetry.space_group_name_H-M   'P 1'
#
loop_
_entity.id
_entity.type
_entity.pdbx_description
1 polymer ?
#
loop_
_entity_poly.entity_id
_entity_poly.type
_entity_poly.pdbx_seq_one_letter_code
_entity_poly.pdbx_strand_id
1 'polypeptide(L)'
;GRPQSDAAVAVASVVAAAALLPILAAGVAVGVGTQFPKYDATSVSRNREVVVPSMWAFAIYTLAFMLTGGIATGFQTPGIAEFVADALGAATVVVHVGSLVVGLLLTGAAAVLAVRVAVREFDSYTTDGGL
;
A
#
# COMPACT_ATOMS: atom_id res chain seq x y z
N GLY A 1 35.34 -4.97 -1.59
CA GLY A 1 34.76 -3.66 -1.22
C GLY A 1 33.26 -3.56 -1.49
N ARG A 2 32.79 -3.88 -2.72
CA ARG A 2 31.40 -3.62 -3.18
C ARG A 2 30.24 -4.38 -2.51
N PRO A 3 30.33 -5.64 -2.07
CA PRO A 3 29.15 -6.35 -1.57
C PRO A 3 28.60 -5.76 -0.25
N GLN A 4 29.45 -5.12 0.55
CA GLN A 4 29.04 -4.54 1.83
C GLN A 4 28.31 -3.20 1.67
N SER A 5 28.62 -2.41 0.62
CA SER A 5 27.89 -1.17 0.32
C SER A 5 26.47 -1.46 -0.18
N ASP A 6 26.31 -2.50 -1.00
CA ASP A 6 25.02 -2.82 -1.62
C ASP A 6 24.04 -3.34 -0.57
N ALA A 7 24.53 -4.18 0.35
CA ALA A 7 23.76 -4.62 1.51
C ALA A 7 23.35 -3.45 2.42
N ALA A 8 24.23 -2.47 2.65
CA ALA A 8 23.90 -1.29 3.44
C ALA A 8 22.80 -0.45 2.77
N VAL A 9 22.84 -0.30 1.45
CA VAL A 9 21.80 0.41 0.68
C VAL A 9 20.46 -0.34 0.74
N ALA A 10 20.47 -1.66 0.62
CA ALA A 10 19.25 -2.47 0.73
C ALA A 10 18.61 -2.31 2.12
N VAL A 11 19.41 -2.38 3.19
CA VAL A 11 18.93 -2.17 4.57
C VAL A 11 18.37 -0.76 4.73
N ALA A 12 19.08 0.28 4.28
CA ALA A 12 18.59 1.66 4.35
C ALA A 12 17.27 1.82 3.59
N SER A 13 17.13 1.16 2.45
CA SER A 13 15.91 1.19 1.63
C SER A 13 14.73 0.52 2.34
N VAL A 14 14.95 -0.62 2.99
CA VAL A 14 13.91 -1.29 3.81
C VAL A 14 13.50 -0.42 5.00
N VAL A 15 14.46 0.24 5.67
CA VAL A 15 14.16 1.16 6.79
C VAL A 15 13.30 2.33 6.31
N ALA A 16 13.65 2.94 5.18
CA ALA A 16 12.86 4.01 4.59
C ALA A 16 11.45 3.53 4.20
N ALA A 17 11.34 2.35 3.57
CA ALA A 17 10.07 1.74 3.23
C ALA A 17 9.21 1.47 4.47
N ALA A 18 9.80 0.92 5.54
CA ALA A 18 9.11 0.63 6.80
C ALA A 18 8.55 1.90 7.48
N ALA A 19 9.23 3.05 7.33
CA ALA A 19 8.75 4.32 7.86
C ALA A 19 7.63 4.95 7.00
N LEU A 20 7.76 4.87 5.67
CA LEU A 20 6.87 5.59 4.76
C LEU A 20 5.62 4.79 4.38
N LEU A 21 5.77 3.48 4.12
CA LEU A 21 4.67 2.65 3.63
C LEU A 21 3.46 2.62 4.57
N PRO A 22 3.57 2.56 5.92
CA PRO A 22 2.40 2.59 6.79
C PRO A 22 1.55 3.85 6.64
N ILE A 23 2.20 5.01 6.45
CA ILE A 23 1.53 6.29 6.25
C ILE A 23 0.74 6.27 4.94
N LEU A 24 1.37 5.78 3.87
CA LEU A 24 0.72 5.67 2.56
C LEU A 24 -0.40 4.61 2.57
N ALA A 25 -0.18 3.50 3.27
CA ALA A 25 -1.15 2.43 3.45
C ALA A 25 -2.44 2.94 4.10
N ALA A 26 -2.33 3.80 5.12
CA ALA A 26 -3.48 4.43 5.73
C ALA A 26 -4.33 5.22 4.71
N GLY A 27 -3.69 5.96 3.80
CA GLY A 27 -4.40 6.67 2.73
C GLY A 27 -5.12 5.74 1.76
N VAL A 28 -4.50 4.62 1.37
CA VAL A 28 -5.16 3.59 0.55
C VAL A 28 -6.35 2.97 1.28
N ALA A 29 -6.18 2.65 2.57
CA ALA A 29 -7.22 2.05 3.41
C ALA A 29 -8.45 2.95 3.54
N VAL A 30 -8.26 4.27 3.66
CA VAL A 30 -9.36 5.25 3.71
C VAL A 30 -10.21 5.14 2.45
N GLY A 31 -9.63 5.24 1.25
CA GLY A 31 -10.41 5.17 0.02
C GLY A 31 -11.09 3.82 -0.19
N VAL A 32 -10.37 2.72 0.01
CA VAL A 32 -10.96 1.38 -0.16
C VAL A 32 -12.09 1.14 0.86
N GLY A 33 -11.92 1.58 2.10
CA GLY A 33 -12.96 1.49 3.13
C GLY A 33 -14.22 2.29 2.77
N THR A 34 -14.07 3.50 2.21
CA THR A 34 -15.22 4.31 1.78
C THR A 34 -15.99 3.73 0.59
N GLN A 35 -15.31 3.01 -0.32
CA GLN A 35 -15.95 2.48 -1.54
C GLN A 35 -16.62 1.12 -1.33
N PHE A 36 -16.26 0.39 -0.27
CA PHE A 36 -16.84 -0.91 0.05
C PHE A 36 -17.44 -0.94 1.45
N PRO A 37 -18.38 -0.02 1.77
CA PRO A 37 -19.01 0.00 3.07
C PRO A 37 -19.89 -1.26 3.21
N LYS A 38 -19.88 -1.85 4.41
CA LYS A 38 -20.79 -2.95 4.76
C LYS A 38 -21.72 -2.47 5.85
N TYR A 39 -23.02 -2.44 5.56
CA TYR A 39 -24.06 -1.99 6.49
C TYR A 39 -24.89 -3.13 7.05
N ASP A 40 -24.71 -4.36 6.53
CA ASP A 40 -25.45 -5.52 7.01
C ASP A 40 -25.00 -5.93 8.40
N ALA A 41 -25.91 -5.79 9.35
CA ALA A 41 -25.78 -6.32 10.69
C ALA A 41 -25.85 -7.85 10.66
N THR A 42 -24.86 -8.52 11.24
CA THR A 42 -24.87 -9.97 11.44
C THR A 42 -25.18 -10.28 12.90
N SER A 43 -26.19 -11.10 13.17
CA SER A 43 -26.53 -11.53 14.53
C SER A 43 -25.46 -12.49 15.06
N VAL A 44 -24.71 -12.07 16.06
CA VAL A 44 -23.69 -12.89 16.75
C VAL A 44 -24.31 -13.65 17.93
N SER A 45 -25.40 -13.13 18.51
CA SER A 45 -26.13 -13.72 19.64
C SER A 45 -27.60 -13.28 19.61
N ARG A 46 -28.47 -13.93 20.42
CA ARG A 46 -29.93 -13.75 20.49
C ARG A 46 -30.39 -12.29 20.71
N ASN A 47 -29.49 -11.38 21.09
CA ASN A 47 -29.77 -9.94 21.21
C ASN A 47 -28.56 -9.05 20.84
N ARG A 48 -27.60 -9.55 20.05
CA ARG A 48 -26.38 -8.81 19.69
C ARG A 48 -26.09 -8.93 18.21
N GLU A 49 -26.22 -7.81 17.54
CA GLU A 49 -25.86 -7.62 16.14
C GLU A 49 -24.58 -6.81 16.03
N VAL A 50 -23.70 -7.23 15.11
CA VAL A 50 -22.45 -6.52 14.85
C VAL A 50 -22.31 -6.34 13.34
N VAL A 51 -21.92 -5.14 12.94
CA VAL A 51 -21.48 -4.86 11.58
C VAL A 51 -20.05 -5.38 11.45
N VAL A 52 -19.89 -6.49 10.75
CA VAL A 52 -18.56 -7.08 10.52
C VAL A 52 -17.79 -6.24 9.48
N PRO A 53 -16.46 -6.10 9.63
CA PRO A 53 -15.64 -5.44 8.63
C PRO A 53 -15.81 -6.07 7.23
N SER A 54 -15.77 -5.23 6.20
CA SER A 54 -15.90 -5.68 4.81
C SER A 54 -14.70 -6.52 4.38
N MET A 55 -14.92 -7.83 4.16
CA MET A 55 -13.88 -8.75 3.66
C MET A 55 -13.35 -8.34 2.28
N TRP A 56 -14.22 -7.79 1.42
CA TRP A 56 -13.83 -7.29 0.10
C TRP A 56 -12.94 -6.06 0.20
N ALA A 57 -13.27 -5.11 1.11
CA ALA A 57 -12.42 -3.95 1.36
C ALA A 57 -11.03 -4.39 1.83
N PHE A 58 -10.97 -5.34 2.77
CA PHE A 58 -9.70 -5.88 3.24
C PHE A 58 -8.90 -6.56 2.12
N ALA A 59 -9.54 -7.39 1.30
CA ALA A 59 -8.87 -8.10 0.20
C ALA A 59 -8.30 -7.12 -0.84
N ILE A 60 -9.09 -6.13 -1.25
CA ILE A 60 -8.67 -5.12 -2.25
C ILE A 60 -7.53 -4.27 -1.70
N TYR A 61 -7.65 -3.77 -0.47
CA TYR A 61 -6.59 -3.03 0.20
C TYR A 61 -5.30 -3.86 0.25
N THR A 62 -5.41 -5.10 0.72
CA THR A 62 -4.25 -6.00 0.88
C THR A 62 -3.58 -6.24 -0.47
N LEU A 63 -4.34 -6.54 -1.52
CA LEU A 63 -3.79 -6.80 -2.84
C LEU A 63 -3.14 -5.55 -3.44
N ALA A 64 -3.80 -4.39 -3.37
CA ALA A 64 -3.26 -3.13 -3.88
C ALA A 64 -1.98 -2.71 -3.14
N PHE A 65 -1.99 -2.81 -1.80
CA PHE A 65 -0.84 -2.47 -0.99
C PHE A 65 0.30 -3.49 -1.15
N MET A 66 -0.01 -4.78 -1.22
CA MET A 66 0.99 -5.82 -1.41
C MET A 66 1.67 -5.71 -2.79
N LEU A 67 0.93 -5.38 -3.84
CA LEU A 67 1.52 -5.16 -5.17
C LEU A 67 2.44 -3.94 -5.20
N THR A 68 2.03 -2.83 -4.58
CA THR A 68 2.80 -1.57 -4.65
C THR A 68 3.93 -1.51 -3.62
N GLY A 69 3.63 -1.78 -2.35
CA GLY A 69 4.60 -1.83 -1.25
C GLY A 69 5.54 -3.06 -1.35
N GLY A 70 5.08 -4.13 -1.98
CA GLY A 70 5.91 -5.29 -2.29
C GLY A 70 7.02 -4.97 -3.30
N ILE A 71 6.82 -4.01 -4.22
CA ILE A 71 7.91 -3.55 -5.09
C ILE A 71 8.98 -2.84 -4.26
N ALA A 72 8.59 -1.97 -3.33
CA ALA A 72 9.54 -1.22 -2.50
C ALA A 72 10.40 -2.11 -1.59
N THR A 73 9.87 -3.27 -1.17
CA THR A 73 10.49 -4.16 -0.18
C THR A 73 11.05 -5.45 -0.77
N GLY A 74 10.37 -6.07 -1.75
CA GLY A 74 10.74 -7.37 -2.30
C GLY A 74 12.07 -7.38 -3.05
N PHE A 75 12.34 -6.32 -3.82
CA PHE A 75 13.60 -6.14 -4.58
C PHE A 75 14.78 -5.76 -3.68
N GLN A 76 14.60 -5.69 -2.36
CA GLN A 76 15.72 -5.53 -1.42
C GLN A 76 16.39 -6.86 -1.09
N THR A 77 15.82 -7.98 -1.53
CA THR A 77 16.41 -9.32 -1.39
C THR A 77 17.56 -9.50 -2.39
N PRO A 78 18.76 -9.95 -1.96
CA PRO A 78 19.91 -10.08 -2.84
C PRO A 78 19.63 -10.87 -4.13
N GLY A 79 19.00 -12.04 -4.01
CA GLY A 79 18.71 -12.89 -5.18
C GLY A 79 17.77 -12.28 -6.21
N ILE A 80 16.77 -11.48 -5.77
CA ILE A 80 15.86 -10.79 -6.69
C ILE A 80 16.57 -9.59 -7.33
N ALA A 81 17.32 -8.82 -6.53
CA ALA A 81 18.02 -7.64 -6.99
C ALA A 81 19.09 -7.98 -8.03
N GLU A 82 19.88 -9.03 -7.78
CA GLU A 82 20.93 -9.51 -8.69
C GLU A 82 20.35 -10.03 -10.00
N PHE A 83 19.30 -10.85 -9.93
CA PHE A 83 18.61 -11.35 -11.13
C PHE A 83 18.09 -10.22 -12.02
N VAL A 84 17.47 -9.21 -11.41
CA VAL A 84 16.91 -8.06 -12.13
C VAL A 84 18.02 -7.15 -12.66
N ALA A 85 19.09 -6.95 -11.89
CA ALA A 85 20.24 -6.17 -12.31
C ALA A 85 20.90 -6.79 -13.54
N ASP A 86 21.09 -8.11 -13.55
CA ASP A 86 21.65 -8.84 -14.68
C ASP A 86 20.74 -8.76 -15.92
N ALA A 87 19.43 -9.01 -15.74
CA ALA A 87 18.46 -8.93 -16.83
C ALA A 87 18.37 -7.53 -17.48
N LEU A 88 18.65 -6.47 -16.72
CA LEU A 88 18.60 -5.08 -17.18
C LEU A 88 19.97 -4.51 -17.56
N GLY A 89 21.07 -5.27 -17.38
CA GLY A 89 22.42 -4.75 -17.55
C GLY A 89 22.76 -3.57 -16.63
N ALA A 90 22.14 -3.54 -15.45
CA ALA A 90 22.23 -2.45 -14.47
C ALA A 90 23.04 -2.86 -13.23
N ALA A 91 23.39 -1.88 -12.39
CA ALA A 91 23.99 -2.17 -11.09
C ALA A 91 22.92 -2.55 -10.05
N THR A 92 23.22 -3.49 -9.16
CA THR A 92 22.31 -3.95 -8.08
C THR A 92 21.82 -2.80 -7.20
N VAL A 93 22.68 -1.82 -6.91
CA VAL A 93 22.31 -0.59 -6.18
C VAL A 93 21.19 0.20 -6.88
N VAL A 94 21.21 0.25 -8.22
CA VAL A 94 20.16 0.93 -9.00
C VAL A 94 18.83 0.18 -8.86
N VAL A 95 18.85 -1.14 -8.76
CA VAL A 95 17.64 -1.95 -8.51
C VAL A 95 17.09 -1.70 -7.11
N HIS A 96 17.93 -1.67 -6.08
CA HIS A 96 17.52 -1.39 -4.70
C HIS A 96 16.86 0.00 -4.57
N VAL A 97 17.53 1.05 -5.06
CA VAL A 97 17.01 2.42 -4.97
C VAL A 97 15.83 2.63 -5.91
N GLY A 98 15.91 2.11 -7.14
CA GLY A 98 14.86 2.24 -8.14
C GLY A 98 13.56 1.59 -7.70
N SER A 99 13.62 0.37 -7.16
CA SER A 99 12.44 -0.34 -6.65
C SER A 99 11.81 0.36 -5.45
N LEU A 100 12.61 0.91 -4.53
CA LEU A 100 12.11 1.74 -3.43
C LEU A 100 11.33 2.94 -3.96
N VAL A 101 11.94 3.73 -4.85
CA VAL A 101 11.32 4.94 -5.42
C VAL A 101 10.04 4.59 -6.18
N VAL A 102 10.08 3.60 -7.06
CA VAL A 102 8.92 3.16 -7.84
C VAL A 102 7.81 2.66 -6.92
N GLY A 103 8.12 1.80 -5.95
CA GLY A 103 7.11 1.30 -5.02
C GLY A 103 6.46 2.41 -4.19
N LEU A 104 7.25 3.34 -3.64
CA LEU A 104 6.73 4.48 -2.90
C LEU A 104 5.86 5.41 -3.76
N LEU A 105 6.26 5.67 -5.01
CA LEU A 105 5.48 6.48 -5.95
C LEU A 105 4.15 5.81 -6.29
N LEU A 106 4.16 4.50 -6.55
CA LEU A 106 2.94 3.74 -6.85
C LEU A 106 1.99 3.69 -5.64
N THR A 107 2.50 3.35 -4.46
CA THR A 107 1.69 3.35 -3.23
C THR A 107 1.19 4.76 -2.89
N GLY A 108 2.03 5.78 -3.06
CA GLY A 108 1.67 7.18 -2.82
C GLY A 108 0.61 7.69 -3.79
N ALA A 109 0.74 7.38 -5.08
CA ALA A 109 -0.28 7.70 -6.08
C ALA A 109 -1.62 7.01 -5.75
N ALA A 110 -1.58 5.73 -5.39
CA ALA A 110 -2.76 4.99 -4.95
C ALA A 110 -3.40 5.63 -3.71
N ALA A 111 -2.61 6.02 -2.72
CA ALA A 111 -3.09 6.69 -1.50
C ALA A 111 -3.74 8.05 -1.81
N VAL A 112 -3.11 8.87 -2.65
CA VAL A 112 -3.66 10.17 -3.06
C VAL A 112 -4.98 10.00 -3.81
N LEU A 113 -5.06 9.05 -4.75
CA LEU A 113 -6.29 8.77 -5.48
C LEU A 113 -7.39 8.24 -4.54
N ALA A 114 -7.05 7.32 -3.65
CA ALA A 114 -7.95 6.75 -2.65
C ALA A 114 -8.54 7.84 -1.73
N VAL A 115 -7.70 8.73 -1.20
CA VAL A 115 -8.16 9.86 -0.37
C VAL A 115 -9.03 10.82 -1.17
N ARG A 116 -8.69 11.13 -2.43
CA ARG A 116 -9.51 12.02 -3.27
C ARG A 116 -10.89 11.43 -3.54
N VAL A 117 -10.98 10.12 -3.77
CA VAL A 117 -12.26 9.43 -3.95
C VAL A 117 -13.07 9.47 -2.65
N ALA A 118 -12.44 9.19 -1.52
CA ALA A 118 -13.09 9.27 -0.21
C ALA A 118 -13.65 10.66 0.11
N VAL A 119 -12.89 11.72 -0.18
CA VAL A 119 -13.35 13.11 0.03
C VAL A 119 -14.55 13.43 -0.86
N ARG A 120 -14.53 13.03 -2.13
CA ARG A 120 -15.67 13.25 -3.05
C ARG A 120 -16.94 12.54 -2.59
N GLU A 121 -16.79 11.32 -2.08
CA GLU A 121 -17.90 10.54 -1.53
C GLU A 121 -18.42 11.15 -0.22
N PHE A 122 -17.54 11.72 0.59
CA PHE A 122 -17.95 12.45 1.79
C PHE A 122 -18.71 13.73 1.44
N ASP A 123 -18.20 14.50 0.47
CA ASP A 123 -18.80 15.76 0.04
C ASP A 123 -20.22 15.54 -0.52
N SER A 124 -20.47 14.46 -1.27
CA SER A 124 -21.80 14.15 -1.81
C SER A 124 -22.85 13.97 -0.71
N TYR A 125 -22.52 13.29 0.38
CA TYR A 125 -23.43 13.15 1.53
C TYR A 125 -23.78 14.50 2.18
N THR A 126 -22.85 15.45 2.19
CA THR A 126 -23.08 16.76 2.79
C THR A 126 -23.93 17.68 1.92
N THR A 127 -23.88 17.54 0.60
CA THR A 127 -24.71 18.31 -0.34
C THR A 127 -26.13 17.76 -0.50
N ASP A 128 -26.33 16.44 -0.36
CA ASP A 128 -27.66 15.82 -0.47
C ASP A 128 -28.44 15.83 0.86
N GLY A 129 -27.77 16.01 2.00
CA GLY A 129 -28.38 16.11 3.34
C GLY A 129 -28.88 17.51 3.73
N GLY A 130 -28.77 18.49 2.84
CA GLY A 130 -29.20 19.87 3.04
C GLY A 130 -30.53 20.22 2.39
N LEU A 131 -31.60 19.48 2.71
CA LEU A 131 -33.00 19.85 2.44
C LEU A 131 -33.91 19.42 3.60
#